data_AF-A0AAP2DW69-F1
#
_entry.id   AF-A0AAP2DW69-F1
#
_cell.length_a   1.000
_cell.length_b   1.000
_cell.length_c   1.000
_cell.angle_alpha   90.00
_cell.angle_beta   90.00
_cell.angle_gamma   90.00
#
_symmetry.space_group_name_H-M   'P 1'
#
loop_
_entity.id
_entity.type
_entity.pdbx_description
1 polymer ?
#
loop_
_entity_poly.entity_id
_entity_poly.type
_entity_poly.pdbx_seq_one_letter_code
_entity_poly.pdbx_strand_id
1 'polypeptide(L)' 'MRYIPSPIPLQYSYIFSATANGSGRMQYHRIKPGFSKLRISRQEFIKAYNESQILAINPLQLGGQDTVFQFEFYT' A
#
# COMPACT_ATOMS: atom_id res chain seq x y z
N MET A 1 -20.69 9.36 -2.11
CA MET A 1 -19.98 10.04 -1.01
C MET A 1 -19.33 11.30 -1.56
N ARG A 2 -19.50 12.47 -0.93
CA ARG A 2 -18.73 13.68 -1.28
C ARG A 2 -17.36 13.55 -0.65
N TYR A 3 -16.32 13.36 -1.48
CA TYR A 3 -14.93 13.36 -1.03
C TYR A 3 -14.55 14.79 -0.64
N ILE A 4 -14.19 14.99 0.63
CA ILE A 4 -13.62 16.25 1.12
C ILE A 4 -12.13 15.99 1.29
N PRO A 5 -11.26 16.52 0.41
CA PRO A 5 -9.82 16.33 0.57
C PRO A 5 -9.32 17.02 1.83
N SER A 6 -8.29 16.45 2.45
CA SER A 6 -7.52 17.17 3.47
C SER A 6 -6.98 18.47 2.87
N PRO A 7 -7.10 19.62 3.56
CA PRO A 7 -6.51 20.87 3.12
C PRO A 7 -4.97 20.85 3.19
N ILE A 8 -4.40 19.87 3.90
CA ILE A 8 -2.94 19.71 4.08
C ILE A 8 -2.51 18.39 3.42
N PRO A 9 -1.52 18.40 2.52
CA PRO A 9 -0.98 17.18 1.93
C PRO A 9 -0.31 16.31 3.01
N LEU A 10 -0.64 15.02 3.03
CA LEU A 10 -0.02 14.05 3.93
C LEU A 10 1.47 13.95 3.59
N GLN A 11 2.35 14.24 4.54
CA GLN A 11 3.78 14.01 4.38
C GLN A 11 4.08 12.56 4.78
N TYR A 12 4.61 11.79 3.84
CA TYR A 12 5.03 10.41 4.05
C TYR A 12 6.37 10.15 3.37
N SER A 13 7.16 9.24 3.92
CA SER A 13 8.47 8.84 3.42
C SER A 13 8.37 7.70 2.42
N TYR A 14 7.46 6.75 2.66
CA TYR A 14 7.28 5.57 1.82
C TYR A 14 5.81 5.14 1.72
N ILE A 15 5.49 4.46 0.63
CA ILE A 15 4.27 3.68 0.45
C ILE A 15 4.67 2.22 0.33
N PHE A 16 4.00 1.35 1.06
CA PHE A 16 4.14 -0.09 0.92
C PHE A 16 2.83 -0.65 0.36
N SER A 17 2.90 -1.40 -0.74
CA SER A 17 1.71 -1.98 -1.39
C SER A 17 1.75 -3.50 -1.38
N ALA A 18 0.65 -4.15 -1.03
CA ALA A 18 0.40 -5.58 -1.22
C ALA A 18 -0.72 -5.76 -2.24
N THR A 19 -0.36 -6.23 -3.45
CA THR A 19 -1.30 -6.39 -4.57
C THR A 19 -1.20 -7.78 -5.18
N ALA A 20 -2.32 -8.39 -5.57
CA ALA A 20 -2.31 -9.67 -6.29
C ALA A 20 -2.02 -9.44 -7.77
N ASN A 21 -1.30 -10.37 -8.41
CA ASN A 21 -1.18 -10.39 -9.87
C ASN A 21 -2.33 -11.16 -10.51
N GLY A 22 -2.32 -11.27 -11.85
CA GLY A 22 -3.36 -12.01 -12.59
C GLY A 22 -3.47 -13.50 -12.24
N SER A 23 -2.47 -14.09 -11.56
CA SER A 23 -2.55 -15.47 -11.03
C SER A 23 -2.95 -15.55 -9.56
N GLY A 24 -3.33 -14.43 -8.93
CA GLY A 24 -3.74 -14.37 -7.52
C GLY A 24 -2.58 -14.36 -6.52
N ARG A 25 -1.33 -14.37 -6.98
CA ARG A 25 -0.15 -14.32 -6.09
C ARG A 25 0.10 -12.90 -5.61
N MET A 26 0.22 -12.74 -4.30
CA MET A 26 0.54 -11.45 -3.68
C MET A 26 1.94 -10.97 -4.05
N GLN A 27 2.02 -9.68 -4.37
CA GLN A 27 3.20 -8.96 -4.76
C GLN A 27 3.39 -7.76 -3.84
N TYR A 28 4.59 -7.60 -3.31
CA TYR A 28 4.92 -6.57 -2.34
C TYR A 28 5.87 -5.56 -2.97
N HIS A 29 5.60 -4.28 -2.70
CA HIS A 29 6.42 -3.20 -3.22
C HIS A 29 6.61 -2.10 -2.18
N ARG A 30 7.75 -1.41 -2.30
CA ARG A 30 8.06 -0.18 -1.59
C ARG A 30 8.22 0.94 -2.61
N ILE A 31 7.60 2.08 -2.35
CA ILE A 31 7.60 3.24 -3.23
C ILE A 31 8.07 4.43 -2.40
N LYS A 32 9.14 5.09 -2.84
CA LYS A 32 9.55 6.38 -2.29
C LYS A 32 8.95 7.48 -3.17
N PRO A 33 8.33 8.54 -2.61
CA PRO A 33 7.82 9.66 -3.40
C PRO A 33 8.87 10.21 -4.35
N GLY A 34 8.52 10.37 -5.63
CA GLY A 34 9.43 10.83 -6.67
C GLY A 34 10.38 9.77 -7.23
N PHE A 35 10.33 8.53 -6.76
CA PHE A 35 11.14 7.41 -7.28
C PHE A 35 10.26 6.28 -7.82
N SER A 36 10.89 5.37 -8.57
CA SER A 36 10.23 4.19 -9.11
C SER A 36 9.85 3.18 -8.03
N LYS A 37 8.82 2.39 -8.34
CA LYS A 37 8.32 1.30 -7.50
C LYS A 37 9.34 0.16 -7.42
N LEU A 38 9.78 -0.19 -6.21
CA LEU A 38 10.72 -1.27 -5.96
C LEU A 38 9.99 -2.54 -5.48
N ARG A 39 10.31 -3.68 -6.09
CA ARG A 39 9.87 -5.01 -5.63
C ARG A 39 10.56 -5.34 -4.31
N ILE A 40 9.80 -5.76 -3.30
CA ILE A 40 10.35 -6.21 -2.01
C ILE A 40 9.86 -7.61 -1.65
N SER A 41 10.50 -8.20 -0.65
CA SER A 41 10.08 -9.49 -0.10
C SER A 41 8.81 -9.35 0.77
N ARG A 42 8.10 -10.46 0.98
CA ARG A 42 6.99 -10.53 1.95
C ARG A 42 7.45 -10.18 3.37
N GLN A 43 8.64 -10.63 3.76
CA GLN A 43 9.16 -10.41 5.10
C GLN A 43 9.48 -8.94 5.35
N GLU A 44 10.06 -8.25 4.36
CA GLU A 44 10.29 -6.81 4.44
C GLU A 44 8.96 -6.04 4.56
N PHE A 45 7.94 -6.44 3.80
CA PHE A 45 6.61 -5.81 3.91
C PHE A 45 5.98 -6.00 5.29
N ILE A 46 6.02 -7.22 5.83
CA ILE A 46 5.49 -7.52 7.18
C ILE A 46 6.24 -6.73 8.24
N LYS A 47 7.57 -6.66 8.13
CA LYS A 47 8.40 -5.87 9.03
C LYS A 47 7.99 -4.40 9.00
N ALA A 48 7.87 -3.83 7.80
CA ALA A 48 7.43 -2.45 7.63
C ALA A 48 6.02 -2.21 8.21
N TYR A 49 5.08 -3.13 7.99
CA TYR A 49 3.72 -3.02 8.54
C TYR A 49 3.68 -3.08 10.07
N ASN A 50 4.50 -3.93 10.69
CA ASN A 50 4.49 -4.10 12.14
C ASN A 50 5.32 -3.06 12.89
N GLU A 51 6.38 -2.53 12.28
CA GLU A 51 7.38 -1.69 12.97
C GLU A 51 7.34 -0.21 12.57
N SER A 52 6.76 0.13 11.42
CA SER A 52 6.74 1.52 10.96
C SER A 52 5.60 2.31 11.59
N GLN A 53 5.78 3.63 11.71
CA GLN A 53 4.71 4.53 12.08
C GLN A 53 3.75 4.72 10.90
N ILE A 54 2.68 3.92 10.86
CA ILE A 54 1.68 4.00 9.79
C ILE A 54 0.85 5.26 9.96
N LEU A 55 0.86 6.12 8.94
CA LEU A 55 0.09 7.36 8.86
C LEU A 55 -1.32 7.12 8.30
N ALA A 56 -1.43 6.24 7.31
CA ALA A 56 -2.69 5.92 6.66
C ALA A 56 -2.64 4.52 6.02
N ILE A 57 -3.82 3.92 5.83
CA ILE A 57 -4.01 2.67 5.09
C ILE A 57 -5.08 2.91 4.03
N ASN A 58 -4.80 2.51 2.80
CA ASN A 58 -5.73 2.59 1.68
C ASN A 58 -6.05 1.17 1.18
N PRO A 59 -7.28 0.67 1.39
CA PRO A 59 -7.71 -0.60 0.83
C PRO A 59 -7.87 -0.50 -0.69
N LEU A 60 -7.27 -1.43 -1.42
CA LEU A 60 -7.33 -1.52 -2.87
C LEU A 60 -8.35 -2.59 -3.27
N GLN A 61 -9.64 -2.30 -3.11
CA GLN A 61 -10.68 -3.22 -3.57
C GLN A 61 -10.73 -3.23 -5.10
N LEU A 62 -10.55 -4.43 -5.69
CA LEU A 62 -10.86 -4.67 -7.10
C LEU A 62 -12.26 -5.25 -7.18
N GLY A 63 -13.15 -4.58 -7.92
CA GLY A 63 -14.50 -5.08 -8.17
C GLY A 63 -14.47 -6.48 -8.79
N GLY A 64 -15.25 -7.41 -8.24
CA GLY A 64 -15.33 -8.80 -8.70
C GLY A 64 -14.30 -9.76 -8.10
N GLN A 65 -13.46 -9.30 -7.15
CA GLN A 65 -12.54 -10.17 -6.40
C GLN A 65 -12.75 -10.04 -4.88
N ASP A 66 -13.86 -10.60 -4.39
CA ASP A 66 -14.28 -10.48 -2.98
C ASP A 66 -13.33 -11.19 -1.99
N THR A 67 -12.46 -12.08 -2.48
CA THR A 67 -11.56 -12.89 -1.64
C THR A 67 -10.13 -12.34 -1.56
N VAL A 68 -9.79 -11.31 -2.34
CA VAL A 68 -8.42 -10.80 -2.42
C VAL A 68 -8.31 -9.47 -1.68
N PHE A 69 -7.75 -9.51 -0.47
CA PHE A 69 -7.41 -8.31 0.29
C PHE A 69 -6.11 -7.69 -0.23
N GLN A 70 -6.25 -6.57 -0.92
CA GLN A 70 -5.13 -5.73 -1.35
C GLN A 70 -5.21 -4.40 -0.63
N PHE A 71 -4.06 -3.86 -0.27
CA PHE A 71 -3.99 -2.55 0.37
C PHE A 71 -2.61 -1.96 0.20
N GLU A 72 -2.53 -0.67 0.46
CA GLU A 72 -1.28 0.03 0.67
C GLU A 72 -1.33 0.80 1.98
N PHE A 73 -0.16 1.07 2.54
CA PHE A 73 -0.02 1.90 3.73
C PHE A 73 1.12 2.89 3.57
N TYR A 74 0.95 4.03 4.24
CA TYR A 74 1.82 5.20 4.16
C TYR A 74 2.57 5.35 5.47
N THR A 75 3.88 5.58 5.39
CA THR A 75 4.79 5.76 6.54
C THR A 75 5.66 6.98 6.30
#